data_AF-A0A7J5PQR3-F1
#
_entry.id   AF-A0A7J5PQR3-F1
#
_cell.length_a   1.000
_cell.length_b   1.000
_cell.length_c   1.000
_cell.angle_alpha   90.00
_cell.angle_beta   90.00
_cell.angle_gamma   90.00
#
_symmetry.space_group_name_H-M   'P 1'
#
loop_
_entity.id
_entity.type
_entity.pdbx_description
1 polymer ?
#
loop_
_entity_poly.entity_id
_entity_poly.type
_entity_poly.pdbx_seq_one_letter_code
_entity_poly.pdbx_strand_id
1 'polypeptide(L)' 'MKIDYSNIKRKLESCRCREHGKSPKVTVAGDKLSIDCCCDKFRTELTKKAGDLIAEETKKAIMSAFK' A
#
# COMPACT_ATOMS: atom_id res chain seq x y z
N MET A 1 -11.37 -10.42 -10.75
CA MET A 1 -9.96 -10.05 -10.45
C MET A 1 -9.90 -9.64 -9.00
N LYS A 2 -8.96 -10.18 -8.22
CA LYS A 2 -8.72 -9.72 -6.84
C LYS A 2 -7.39 -8.99 -6.84
N ILE A 3 -7.39 -7.75 -6.36
CA ILE A 3 -6.15 -7.00 -6.11
C ILE A 3 -5.54 -7.55 -4.83
N ASP A 4 -4.24 -7.86 -4.86
CA ASP A 4 -3.52 -8.41 -3.72
C ASP A 4 -3.15 -7.33 -2.69
N TYR A 5 -4.15 -6.89 -1.93
CA TYR A 5 -3.98 -5.92 -0.84
C TYR A 5 -3.03 -6.42 0.27
N SER A 6 -2.88 -7.74 0.43
CA SER A 6 -1.89 -8.35 1.32
C SER A 6 -0.45 -8.00 0.94
N ASN A 7 -0.15 -7.96 -0.37
CA ASN A 7 1.17 -7.61 -0.88
C ASN A 7 1.45 -6.11 -0.68
N ILE A 8 0.45 -5.28 -0.98
CA ILE A 8 0.49 -3.83 -0.76
C ILE A 8 0.73 -3.53 0.73
N LYS A 9 -0.01 -4.18 1.63
CA LYS A 9 0.16 -4.08 3.09
C LYS A 9 1.61 -4.37 3.49
N ARG A 10 2.16 -5.52 3.10
CA ARG A 10 3.54 -5.90 3.44
C ARG A 10 4.57 -4.87 2.95
N LYS A 11 4.41 -4.35 1.73
CA LYS A 11 5.30 -3.32 1.18
C LYS A 11 5.23 -2.01 1.95
N LEU A 12 4.04 -1.61 2.40
CA LEU A 12 3.85 -0.39 3.19
C LEU A 12 4.36 -0.55 4.63
N GLU A 13 4.08 -1.67 5.30
CA GLU A 13 4.60 -1.95 6.66
C GLU A 13 6.13 -2.11 6.69
N SER A 14 6.72 -2.54 5.57
CA SER A 14 8.17 -2.58 5.39
C SER A 14 8.81 -1.19 5.24
N CYS A 15 8.04 -0.14 4.95
CA CYS A 15 8.58 1.22 4.99
C CYS A 15 8.78 1.65 6.45
N ARG A 16 9.86 2.38 6.72
CA ARG A 16 10.06 3.09 7.98
C ARG A 16 10.10 4.59 7.74
N CYS A 17 9.47 5.34 8.64
CA CYS A 17 9.58 6.78 8.64
C CYS A 17 11.04 7.16 8.90
N ARG A 18 11.65 7.94 8.02
CA ARG A 18 13.03 8.43 8.21
C ARG A 18 13.14 9.47 9.33
N GLU A 19 12.07 10.21 9.60
CA GLU A 19 12.06 11.23 10.65
C GLU A 19 11.92 10.62 12.06
N HIS A 20 11.06 9.62 12.22
CA HIS A 20 10.71 9.08 13.54
C HIS A 20 11.15 7.63 13.77
N GLY A 21 11.68 6.96 12.74
CA GLY A 21 12.08 5.54 12.80
C GLY A 21 10.91 4.55 12.97
N LYS A 22 9.66 5.02 13.01
CA LYS A 22 8.47 4.19 13.22
C LYS A 22 7.99 3.57 11.92
N SER A 23 7.60 2.30 11.98
CA SER A 23 6.90 1.61 10.91
C SER A 23 5.42 1.99 10.93
N PRO A 24 4.78 2.16 9.76
CA PRO A 24 3.35 2.41 9.68
C PRO A 24 2.61 1.10 9.90
N LYS A 25 1.37 1.19 10.37
CA LYS A 25 0.48 0.06 10.55
C LYS A 25 -0.58 0.10 9.47
N VAL A 26 -0.64 -0.96 8.67
CA VAL A 26 -1.59 -1.03 7.56
C VAL A 26 -2.63 -2.11 7.83
N THR A 27 -3.89 -1.71 7.80
CA THR A 27 -5.03 -2.60 7.99
C THR A 27 -5.80 -2.71 6.68
N VAL A 28 -6.05 -3.94 6.25
CA VAL A 28 -6.85 -4.24 5.06
C VAL A 28 -8.18 -4.80 5.54
N ALA A 29 -9.28 -4.16 5.17
CA ALA A 29 -10.64 -4.57 5.50
C ALA A 29 -11.45 -4.66 4.21
N GLY A 30 -11.50 -5.85 3.61
CA GLY A 30 -12.08 -6.06 2.28
C GLY A 30 -11.33 -5.23 1.23
N ASP A 31 -12.03 -4.28 0.61
CA ASP A 31 -11.49 -3.36 -0.40
C ASP A 31 -10.98 -2.03 0.20
N LYS A 32 -11.02 -1.88 1.53
CA LYS A 32 -10.54 -0.68 2.22
C LYS A 32 -9.15 -0.89 2.80
N LEU A 33 -8.27 0.08 2.59
CA LEU A 33 -6.90 0.09 3.11
C LEU A 33 -6.74 1.28 4.05
N SER A 34 -6.48 1.01 5.32
CA SER A 34 -6.25 2.02 6.35
C SER A 34 -4.77 2.06 6.70
N ILE A 35 -4.16 3.23 6.57
CA ILE A 35 -2.75 3.48 6.86
C ILE A 35 -2.69 4.34 8.11
N ASP A 36 -2.12 3.79 9.17
CA ASP A 36 -1.80 4.48 10.42
C ASP A 36 -0.29 4.72 10.47
N CYS A 37 0.12 5.96 10.74
CA CYS A 37 1.51 6.38 10.63
C CYS A 37 1.82 7.52 11.59
N CYS A 38 3.10 7.70 11.88
CA CYS A 38 3.56 8.65 12.91
C CYS A 38 3.54 10.12 12.50
N CYS A 39 3.52 10.46 11.20
CA CYS A 39 3.52 11.84 10.72
C CYS A 39 2.87 11.98 9.33
N ASP A 40 2.35 13.18 9.01
CA ASP A 40 1.69 13.48 7.73
C ASP A 40 2.59 13.38 6.51
N LYS A 41 3.88 13.71 6.64
CA LYS A 41 4.85 13.53 5.55
C LYS A 41 4.93 12.07 5.14
N PHE A 42 5.12 11.20 6.14
CA PHE A 42 5.18 9.76 5.92
C PHE A 42 3.84 9.20 5.45
N ARG A 43 2.73 9.73 5.96
CA ARG A 43 1.38 9.41 5.47
C ARG A 43 1.25 9.68 3.98
N THR A 44 1.72 10.85 3.53
CA THR A 44 1.63 11.29 2.13
C THR A 44 2.49 10.40 1.24
N GLU A 45 3.72 10.08 1.66
CA GLU A 45 4.59 9.14 0.95
C GLU A 45 3.97 7.75 0.85
N LEU A 46 3.44 7.21 1.95
CA LEU A 46 2.79 5.90 1.98
C LEU A 46 1.53 5.89 1.13
N THR A 47 0.72 6.94 1.15
CA THR A 47 -0.51 7.04 0.34
C THR A 47 -0.17 7.05 -1.15
N LYS A 48 0.84 7.83 -1.56
CA LYS A 48 1.35 7.79 -2.94
C LYS A 48 1.83 6.40 -3.33
N LYS A 49 2.65 5.79 -2.48
CA LYS A 49 3.23 4.46 -2.74
C LYS A 49 2.16 3.37 -2.77
N ALA A 50 1.15 3.46 -1.91
CA ALA A 50 0.00 2.57 -1.91
C ALA A 50 -0.77 2.68 -3.24
N GLY A 51 -1.06 3.90 -3.69
CA GLY A 51 -1.73 4.14 -4.97
C GLY A 51 -0.96 3.56 -6.16
N ASP A 52 0.37 3.76 -6.19
CA ASP A 52 1.23 3.24 -7.25
C ASP A 52 1.23 1.70 -7.27
N LEU A 53 1.34 1.06 -6.10
CA LEU A 53 1.27 -0.39 -5.96
C LEU A 53 -0.09 -0.97 -6.36
N ILE A 54 -1.19 -0.31 -5.97
CA ILE A 54 -2.54 -0.70 -6.37
C ILE A 54 -2.67 -0.60 -7.90
N ALA A 55 -2.20 0.48 -8.50
CA ALA A 55 -2.27 0.68 -9.95
C ALA A 55 -1.44 -0.36 -10.70
N GLU A 56 -0.23 -0.70 -10.22
CA GLU A 56 0.63 -1.71 -10.81
C GLU A 56 0.00 -3.11 -10.74
N GLU A 57 -0.52 -3.50 -9.56
CA GLU A 57 -1.19 -4.79 -9.38
C GLU A 57 -2.50 -4.86 -10.18
N THR A 58 -3.24 -3.75 -10.27
CA THR A 58 -4.44 -3.67 -11.12
C THR A 58 -4.07 -3.85 -12.59
N LYS A 59 -3.02 -3.18 -13.08
CA LYS A 59 -2.52 -3.35 -14.44
C LYS A 59 -2.10 -4.79 -14.72
N LYS A 60 -1.36 -5.44 -13.81
CA LYS A 60 -1.00 -6.85 -13.94
C LYS A 60 -2.22 -7.75 -13.98
N ALA A 61 -3.17 -7.57 -13.06
CA ALA A 61 -4.41 -8.35 -13.02
C ALA A 61 -5.20 -8.19 -14.32
N ILE A 62 -5.26 -6.96 -14.87
CA ILE A 62 -5.84 -6.64 -16.18
C ILE A 62 -5.11 -7.42 -17.28
N MET A 63 -3.80 -7.22 -17.43
CA MET A 63 -3.02 -7.90 -18.47
C MET A 63 -3.11 -9.43 -18.39
N SER A 64 -3.16 -10.00 -17.19
CA SER A 64 -3.33 -11.45 -16.98
C SER A 64 -4.73 -11.95 -17.28
N ALA A 65 -5.77 -11.11 -17.17
CA ALA A 65 -7.14 -11.47 -17.54
C ALA A 65 -7.41 -11.39 -19.05
N PHE A 66 -6.57 -10.68 -19.79
CA PHE A 66 -6.65 -10.54 -21.25
C PHE A 66 -5.73 -11.53 -22.01
N LYS A 67 -5.12 -12.50 -21.33
CA LYS A 67 -4.26 -13.55 -21.90
C LYS A 67 -4.91 -14.92 -21.77
#